data_AF-A0A4Q3ULQ9-F1
#
_entry.id   AF-A0A4Q3ULQ9-F1
#
_cell.length_a   1.000
_cell.length_b   1.000
_cell.length_c   1.000
_cell.angle_alpha   90.00
_cell.angle_beta   90.00
_cell.angle_gamma   90.00
#
_symmetry.space_group_name_H-M   'P 1'
#
loop_
_entity.id
_entity.type
_entity.pdbx_description
1 polymer ?
#
loop_
_entity_poly.entity_id
_entity_poly.type
_entity_poly.pdbx_seq_one_letter_code
_entity_poly.pdbx_strand_id
1 'polypeptide(L)' 'MLRDTLRLTVEAAVAALVREGKIPAAVAEAPVEISDTKSPEHGDYACNLAMVAAKKAGMNPRALGELLRDALTSPLPSG' A
#
# COMPACT_ATOMS: atom_id res chain seq x y z
N MET A 1 2.51 4.05 18.18
CA MET A 1 2.04 2.65 18.10
C MET A 1 2.52 2.08 16.77
N LEU A 2 2.98 0.83 16.71
CA LEU A 2 3.56 0.21 15.50
C LEU A 2 2.67 0.32 14.25
N ARG A 3 1.34 0.27 14.43
CA ARG A 3 0.34 0.41 13.36
C ARG A 3 0.39 1.77 12.64
N ASP A 4 0.60 2.87 13.37
CA ASP A 4 0.74 4.20 12.77
C ASP A 4 1.97 4.28 11.86
N THR A 5 3.09 3.72 12.31
CA THR A 5 4.32 3.69 11.52
C THR A 5 4.12 2.90 10.23
N LEU A 6 3.50 1.72 10.30
CA LEU A 6 3.18 0.92 9.12
C LEU A 6 2.27 1.67 8.15
N ARG A 7 1.23 2.32 8.68
CA ARG A 7 0.32 3.14 7.90
C ARG A 7 1.08 4.26 7.16
N LEU A 8 1.92 5.02 7.87
CA LEU A 8 2.70 6.11 7.28
C LEU A 8 3.65 5.62 6.18
N THR A 9 4.31 4.48 6.38
CA THR A 9 5.19 3.89 5.35
C THR A 9 4.41 3.48 4.10
N VAL A 10 3.23 2.89 4.27
CA VAL A 10 2.34 2.55 3.15
C VAL A 10 1.85 3.80 2.43
N GLU A 11 1.41 4.83 3.16
CA GLU A 11 0.99 6.11 2.58
C GLU A 11 2.13 6.77 1.79
N ALA A 12 3.36 6.73 2.30
CA ALA A 12 4.54 7.24 1.59
C ALA A 12 4.84 6.46 0.30
N ALA A 13 4.79 5.13 0.35
CA ALA A 13 4.99 4.28 -0.83
C ALA A 13 3.90 4.51 -1.89
N VAL A 14 2.64 4.63 -1.47
CA VAL A 14 1.51 5.02 -2.33
C VAL A 14 1.77 6.38 -2.97
N ALA A 15 2.15 7.39 -2.18
CA ALA A 15 2.43 8.73 -2.69
C ALA A 15 3.56 8.73 -3.72
N ALA A 16 4.62 7.94 -3.51
CA ALA A 16 5.70 7.77 -4.49
C ALA A 16 5.20 7.17 -5.80
N LEU A 17 4.41 6.09 -5.74
CA LEU A 17 3.81 5.45 -6.92
C LEU A 17 2.84 6.38 -7.67
N VAL A 18 2.07 7.22 -6.95
CA VAL A 18 1.21 8.24 -7.57
C VAL A 18 2.05 9.29 -8.29
N ARG A 19 3.17 9.74 -7.69
CA ARG A 19 4.10 10.69 -8.31
C ARG A 19 4.80 10.11 -9.53
N GLU A 20 5.10 8.82 -9.53
CA GLU A 20 5.60 8.07 -10.69
C GLU A 20 4.52 7.87 -11.78
N GLY A 21 3.25 8.12 -11.47
CA GLY A 21 2.14 7.88 -12.39
C GLY A 21 1.80 6.39 -12.56
N LYS A 22 2.27 5.51 -11.68
CA LYS A 22 1.98 4.06 -11.71
C LYS A 22 0.59 3.74 -11.17
N ILE A 23 0.06 4.54 -10.25
CA ILE A 23 -1.27 4.37 -9.67
C ILE A 23 -2.01 5.70 -9.60
N PRO A 24 -3.36 5.71 -9.66
CA PRO A 24 -4.14 6.94 -9.59
C PRO A 24 -4.16 7.53 -8.17
N ALA A 25 -4.24 8.87 -8.08
CA ALA A 25 -4.30 9.59 -6.81
C ALA A 25 -5.50 9.19 -5.92
N ALA A 26 -6.59 8.68 -6.53
CA ALA A 26 -7.74 8.14 -5.81
C ALA A 26 -7.39 6.98 -4.85
N VAL A 27 -6.25 6.31 -5.06
CA VAL A 27 -5.69 5.29 -4.15
C VAL A 27 -5.18 5.93 -2.86
N ALA A 28 -4.52 7.08 -2.95
CA ALA A 28 -4.01 7.80 -1.78
C ALA A 28 -5.15 8.33 -0.89
N GLU A 29 -6.34 8.52 -1.46
CA GLU A 29 -7.56 8.93 -0.75
C GLU A 29 -8.36 7.75 -0.17
N ALA A 30 -7.87 6.51 -0.29
CA ALA A 30 -8.51 5.36 0.32
C ALA A 30 -8.10 5.22 1.80
N PRO A 31 -9.04 4.89 2.70
CA PRO A 31 -8.73 4.71 4.11
C PRO A 31 -7.76 3.52 4.29
N VAL A 32 -6.66 3.76 5.00
CA VAL A 32 -5.64 2.75 5.32
C VAL A 32 -5.98 2.11 6.66
N GLU A 33 -6.47 0.88 6.63
CA GLU A 33 -6.65 0.05 7.82
C GLU A 33 -5.63 -1.09 7.83
N ILE A 34 -4.79 -1.09 8.88
CA ILE A 34 -3.81 -2.14 9.17
C ILE A 34 -4.46 -3.12 10.16
N SER A 35 -4.61 -4.37 9.74
CA SER A 35 -5.09 -5.49 10.57
C SER A 35 -4.00 -6.55 10.70
N ASP A 36 -4.06 -7.35 11.75
CA ASP A 36 -3.22 -8.53 11.92
C ASP A 36 -3.49 -9.58 10.82
N THR A 37 -2.45 -10.02 10.13
CA THR A 37 -2.58 -11.12 9.15
C THR A 37 -2.64 -12.44 9.90
N LYS A 38 -3.60 -13.29 9.58
CA LYS A 38 -3.67 -14.65 10.13
C LYS A 38 -2.69 -15.63 9.46
N SER A 39 -2.01 -15.20 8.41
CA SER A 39 -1.12 -16.03 7.59
C SER A 39 0.33 -15.53 7.70
N PRO A 40 1.20 -16.19 8.49
CA PRO A 40 2.59 -15.78 8.69
C PRO A 40 3.45 -15.85 7.42
N GLU A 41 2.98 -16.60 6.41
CA GLU A 41 3.58 -16.76 5.09
C GLU A 41 3.42 -15.53 4.17
N HIS A 42 2.53 -14.59 4.50
CA HIS A 42 2.28 -13.35 3.73
C HIS A 42 2.71 -12.06 4.45
N GLY A 43 3.31 -12.18 5.65
CA GLY A 43 3.77 -11.08 6.50
C GLY A 43 2.89 -10.84 7.73
N ASP A 44 3.44 -10.21 8.76
CA ASP A 44 2.77 -10.00 10.06
C ASP A 44 1.55 -9.07 10.01
N TYR A 45 1.44 -8.22 8.97
CA TYR A 45 0.38 -7.22 8.86
C TYR A 45 -0.28 -7.19 7.47
N ALA A 46 -1.61 -7.13 7.46
CA ALA A 46 -2.44 -7.00 6.27
C ALA A 46 -3.07 -5.62 6.21
N CYS A 47 -3.10 -5.04 5.02
CA CYS A 47 -3.68 -3.73 4.79
C CYS A 47 -4.89 -3.87 3.86
N ASN A 48 -6.08 -3.48 4.32
CA ASN A 48 -7.29 -3.57 3.50
C ASN A 48 -7.30 -2.51 2.37
N LEU A 49 -6.34 -1.57 2.42
CA LEU A 49 -6.10 -0.58 1.38
C LEU A 49 -6.01 -1.24 0.00
N ALA A 50 -5.32 -2.37 -0.15
CA ALA A 50 -5.16 -3.00 -1.46
C ALA A 50 -6.51 -3.32 -2.12
N MET A 51 -7.50 -3.79 -1.37
CA MET A 51 -8.83 -4.10 -1.92
C MET A 51 -9.66 -2.84 -2.16
N VAL A 52 -9.68 -1.91 -1.19
CA VAL A 52 -10.48 -0.68 -1.27
C VAL A 52 -9.93 0.25 -2.34
N ALA A 53 -8.61 0.43 -2.37
CA ALA A 53 -7.92 1.25 -3.35
C ALA A 53 -8.00 0.65 -4.75
N ALA A 54 -7.92 -0.67 -4.92
CA ALA A 54 -8.10 -1.28 -6.23
C ALA A 54 -9.48 -0.99 -6.83
N LYS A 55 -10.52 -1.05 -5.98
CA LYS A 55 -11.88 -0.68 -6.38
C LYS A 55 -11.99 0.80 -6.73
N LYS A 56 -11.37 1.71 -5.96
CA LYS A 56 -11.33 3.15 -6.27
C LYS A 56 -10.49 3.48 -7.51
N ALA A 57 -9.42 2.71 -7.74
CA ALA A 57 -8.51 2.88 -8.86
C ALA A 57 -9.03 2.28 -10.17
N GLY A 58 -10.04 1.41 -10.10
CA GLY A 58 -10.45 0.59 -11.25
C GLY A 58 -9.36 -0.39 -11.69
N MET A 59 -8.49 -0.82 -10.77
CA MET A 59 -7.36 -1.70 -11.04
C MET A 59 -7.56 -3.08 -10.39
N ASN A 60 -6.83 -4.09 -10.89
CA ASN A 60 -6.82 -5.39 -10.24
C ASN A 60 -6.14 -5.30 -8.85
N PRO A 61 -6.78 -5.78 -7.77
CA PRO A 61 -6.21 -5.72 -6.42
C PRO A 61 -4.86 -6.42 -6.31
N ARG A 62 -4.66 -7.47 -7.11
CA ARG A 62 -3.38 -8.18 -7.18
C ARG A 62 -2.28 -7.34 -7.83
N ALA A 63 -2.58 -6.63 -8.92
CA ALA A 63 -1.61 -5.75 -9.57
C ALA A 63 -1.23 -4.56 -8.66
N LEU A 64 -2.21 -4.00 -7.95
CA LEU A 64 -1.97 -2.94 -6.98
C LEU A 64 -1.11 -3.44 -5.80
N GLY A 65 -1.42 -4.63 -5.28
CA GLY A 65 -0.63 -5.27 -4.22
C GLY A 65 0.83 -5.52 -4.62
N GLU A 66 1.07 -5.98 -5.85
CA GLU A 66 2.42 -6.17 -6.38
C GLU A 66 3.17 -4.85 -6.52
N LEU A 67 2.53 -3.79 -7.03
CA LEU A 67 3.12 -2.45 -7.11
C LEU A 67 3.52 -1.90 -5.73
N LEU A 68 2.63 -2.07 -4.74
CA LEU A 68 2.91 -1.66 -3.36
C LEU A 68 4.06 -2.48 -2.76
N ARG A 69 4.07 -3.80 -2.97
CA ARG A 69 5.16 -4.67 -2.53
C ARG A 69 6.49 -4.24 -3.15
N ASP A 70 6.49 -3.92 -4.44
CA ASP A 70 7.66 -3.44 -5.16
C ASP A 70 8.13 -2.09 -4.62
N ALA A 71 7.22 -1.14 -4.37
CA ALA A 71 7.55 0.16 -3.78
C ALA A 71 8.03 0.09 -2.31
N LEU A 72 7.58 -0.92 -1.55
CA LEU A 72 8.03 -1.15 -0.18
C LEU A 72 9.34 -1.95 -0.11
N THR A 73 9.60 -2.80 -1.10
CA THR A 73 10.84 -3.59 -1.23
C THR A 73 11.95 -2.78 -1.87
N SER A 74 11.61 -1.94 -2.83
CA SER A 74 12.50 -0.93 -3.37
C SER A 74 12.76 0.07 -2.24
N PRO A 75 14.02 0.26 -1.80
CA PRO A 75 14.31 1.18 -0.72
C PRO A 75 13.79 2.56 -1.13
N LEU A 76 12.78 3.04 -0.41
CA LEU A 76 12.35 4.44 -0.48
C LEU A 76 13.63 5.29 -0.55
N PRO A 77 13.82 6.13 -1.59
CA PRO A 77 15.03 6.91 -1.71
C PRO A 77 15.15 7.73 -0.43
N SER A 78 16.20 7.43 0.33
CA SER A 78 16.58 8.17 1.52
C SER A 78 17.05 9.55 1.04
N GLY A 79 16.09 10.44 0.82
CA GLY A 79 16.29 11.84 0.44
C GLY A 79 15.95 12.74 1.61
#